data_AF-A0A9E0E5B1-F1
#
_entry.id   AF-A0A9E0E5B1-F1
#
_cell.length_a   1.000
_cell.length_b   1.000
_cell.length_c   1.000
_cell.angle_alpha   90.00
_cell.angle_beta   90.00
_cell.angle_gamma   90.00
#
_symmetry.space_group_name_H-M   'P 1'
#
loop_
_entity.id
_entity.type
_entity.pdbx_description
1 polymer ?
#
loop_
_entity_poly.entity_id
_entity_poly.type
_entity_poly.pdbx_seq_one_letter_code
_entity_poly.pdbx_strand_id
1 'polypeptide(L)'
;MHQTENHTRPINLRVREDIKALIDRAAQAQGRSRSDFMIEAARRAAEDAILDQTIIMTDQASFDRFVALLDRPPQVNERLQRLMRTPAPWDSLGNKNNEENVKA
;
A
#
# COMPACT_ATOMS: atom_id res chain seq x y z
N MET A 1 -1.20 21.19 -1.95
CA MET A 1 -0.92 20.49 -3.23
C MET A 1 0.40 19.75 -3.07
N HIS A 2 0.36 18.45 -2.77
CA HIS A 2 1.60 17.67 -2.65
C HIS A 2 2.11 17.35 -4.06
N GLN A 3 3.24 17.94 -4.43
CA GLN A 3 3.97 17.57 -5.64
C GLN A 3 4.54 16.16 -5.41
N THR A 4 3.93 15.14 -6.01
CA THR A 4 4.59 13.84 -6.18
C THR A 4 5.66 14.03 -7.24
N GLU A 5 6.85 14.43 -6.83
CA GLU A 5 7.93 14.56 -7.78
C GLU A 5 8.29 13.18 -8.34
N ASN A 6 8.19 13.05 -9.66
CA ASN A 6 8.34 11.80 -10.41
C ASN A 6 9.84 11.44 -10.58
N HIS A 7 10.55 11.32 -9.45
CA HIS A 7 11.98 11.08 -9.42
C HIS A 7 12.29 9.60 -9.60
N THR A 8 12.86 9.25 -10.76
CA THR A 8 13.41 7.92 -10.99
C THR A 8 14.68 7.73 -10.16
N ARG A 9 14.79 6.61 -9.43
CA ARG A 9 16.01 6.22 -8.70
C ARG A 9 16.62 4.95 -9.31
N PRO A 10 17.95 4.88 -9.45
CA PRO A 10 18.59 3.70 -10.02
C PRO A 10 18.47 2.50 -9.08
N ILE A 11 18.25 1.32 -9.66
CA ILE A 11 18.25 0.04 -8.96
C ILE A 11 19.46 -0.76 -9.46
N ASN A 12 20.38 -1.10 -8.55
CA ASN A 12 21.57 -1.89 -8.87
C ASN A 12 21.31 -3.36 -8.53
N LEU A 13 21.35 -4.23 -9.53
CA LEU A 13 21.12 -5.68 -9.39
C LEU A 13 22.25 -6.46 -10.06
N ARG A 14 22.65 -7.58 -9.44
CA ARG A 14 23.54 -8.57 -10.06
C ARG A 14 22.71 -9.77 -10.47
N VAL A 15 22.86 -10.21 -11.71
CA VAL A 15 22.15 -11.36 -12.26
C VAL A 15 23.14 -12.28 -12.97
N ARG A 16 22.81 -13.57 -13.03
CA ARG A 16 23.55 -14.55 -13.82
C ARG A 16 23.33 -14.28 -15.31
N GLU A 17 24.33 -14.59 -16.14
CA GLU A 17 24.29 -14.27 -17.57
C GLU A 17 23.17 -15.00 -18.32
N ASP A 18 22.86 -16.24 -17.94
CA ASP A 18 21.77 -17.02 -18.52
C ASP A 18 20.40 -16.37 -18.27
N ILE A 19 20.18 -15.85 -17.06
CA ILE A 19 18.96 -15.11 -16.71
C ILE A 19 18.89 -13.80 -17.50
N LYS A 20 20.02 -13.09 -17.62
CA LYS A 20 20.09 -11.86 -18.41
C LYS A 20 19.71 -12.13 -19.87
N ALA A 21 20.27 -13.17 -20.48
CA ALA A 21 19.97 -13.57 -21.86
C ALA A 21 18.50 -13.94 -22.05
N LEU A 22 17.89 -14.64 -21.09
CA LEU A 22 16.47 -14.96 -21.10
C LEU A 22 15.59 -13.69 -21.07
N ILE A 23 15.92 -12.73 -20.21
CA ILE A 23 15.21 -11.45 -20.10
C ILE A 23 15.36 -10.63 -21.39
N ASP A 24 16.58 -10.54 -21.93
CA ASP A 24 16.85 -9.81 -23.17
C ASP A 24 15.99 -10.37 -24.33
N ARG A 25 15.88 -11.70 -24.45
CA ARG A 25 15.02 -12.35 -25.45
C ARG A 25 13.54 -12.05 -25.24
N ALA A 26 13.06 -12.07 -23.99
CA ALA A 26 11.66 -11.77 -23.68
C ALA A 26 11.30 -10.31 -23.98
N ALA A 27 12.18 -9.37 -23.64
CA ALA A 27 12.01 -7.96 -23.94
C ALA A 27 12.00 -7.71 -25.46
N GLN A 28 12.92 -8.34 -26.20
CA GLN A 28 12.97 -8.25 -27.66
C GLN A 28 11.70 -8.79 -28.32
N ALA A 29 11.18 -9.94 -27.84
CA ALA A 29 9.94 -10.52 -28.35
C ALA A 29 8.72 -9.59 -28.16
N GLN A 30 8.78 -8.68 -27.18
CA GLN A 30 7.73 -7.69 -26.93
C GLN A 30 8.03 -6.30 -27.52
N GLY A 31 9.16 -6.12 -28.21
CA GLY A 31 9.57 -4.84 -28.80
C GLY A 31 9.86 -3.74 -27.77
N ARG A 32 10.32 -4.11 -26.57
CA ARG A 32 10.58 -3.16 -25.46
C ARG A 32 12.03 -3.23 -25.01
N SER A 33 12.49 -2.18 -24.31
CA SER A 33 13.82 -2.20 -23.69
C SER A 33 13.86 -3.20 -22.54
N ARG A 34 15.05 -3.74 -22.22
CA ARG A 34 15.24 -4.61 -21.05
C ARG A 34 14.76 -3.93 -19.77
N SER A 35 15.12 -2.66 -19.57
CA SER A 35 14.77 -1.92 -18.35
C SER A 35 13.26 -1.79 -18.20
N ASP A 36 12.55 -1.43 -19.27
CA ASP A 36 11.09 -1.29 -19.23
C ASP A 36 10.41 -2.64 -18.97
N PHE A 37 10.91 -3.71 -19.60
CA PHE A 37 10.41 -5.06 -19.35
C PHE A 37 10.61 -5.47 -17.88
N MET A 38 11.80 -5.23 -17.30
CA MET A 38 12.08 -5.58 -15.92
C MET A 38 11.27 -4.74 -14.93
N ILE A 39 11.12 -3.43 -15.16
CA ILE A 39 10.31 -2.56 -14.29
C ILE A 39 8.85 -3.01 -14.29
N GLU A 40 8.28 -3.28 -15.46
CA GLU A 40 6.90 -3.74 -15.58
C GLU A 40 6.69 -5.12 -14.95
N ALA A 41 7.62 -6.05 -15.16
CA ALA A 41 7.57 -7.37 -14.54
C ALA A 41 7.66 -7.28 -13.00
N ALA A 42 8.58 -6.46 -12.49
CA ALA A 42 8.73 -6.23 -11.05
C ALA A 42 7.50 -5.57 -10.43
N ARG A 43 6.89 -4.59 -11.12
CA ARG A 43 5.65 -3.94 -10.70
C ARG A 43 4.52 -4.95 -10.54
N ARG A 44 4.27 -5.77 -11.57
CA ARG A 44 3.22 -6.81 -11.51
C ARG A 44 3.46 -7.79 -10.39
N ALA A 45 4.67 -8.31 -10.26
CA ALA A 45 5.00 -9.25 -9.19
C ALA A 45 4.83 -8.64 -7.79
N ALA A 46 5.14 -7.34 -7.64
CA ALA A 46 4.90 -6.62 -6.38
C ALA A 46 3.41 -6.41 -6.10
N GLU A 47 2.62 -6.04 -7.11
CA GLU A 47 1.17 -5.90 -7.01
C GLU A 47 0.51 -7.23 -6.61
N ASP A 48 0.86 -8.32 -7.29
CA ASP A 48 0.36 -9.66 -6.99
C ASP A 48 0.71 -10.07 -5.55
N ALA A 49 1.96 -9.85 -5.12
CA ALA A 49 2.40 -10.19 -3.76
C ALA A 49 1.72 -9.35 -2.65
N ILE A 50 1.31 -8.11 -2.95
CA ILE A 50 0.54 -7.27 -2.03
C ILE A 50 -0.93 -7.73 -1.99
N LEU A 51 -1.50 -8.06 -3.15
CA LEU A 51 -2.88 -8.52 -3.25
C LEU A 51 -3.07 -9.90 -2.60
N ASP A 52 -2.12 -10.81 -2.75
CA ASP A 52 -2.12 -12.12 -2.07
C ASP A 52 -2.19 -11.99 -0.54
N GLN A 53 -1.69 -10.89 0.04
CA GLN A 53 -1.81 -10.64 1.50
C GLN A 53 -3.22 -10.20 1.93
N THR A 54 -4.06 -9.73 1.01
CA THR A 54 -5.38 -9.14 1.34
C THR A 54 -6.55 -10.10 1.10
N ILE A 55 -6.28 -11.31 0.57
CA ILE A 55 -7.32 -12.31 0.32
C ILE A 55 -7.48 -13.21 1.55
N ILE A 56 -8.54 -12.99 2.33
CA ILE A 56 -8.95 -13.90 3.40
C ILE A 56 -9.80 -15.02 2.78
N MET A 57 -9.18 -16.17 2.52
CA MET A 57 -9.91 -17.37 2.12
C MET A 57 -10.65 -17.96 3.33
N THR A 58 -11.95 -18.22 3.17
CA THR A 58 -12.79 -18.82 4.22
C THR A 58 -13.82 -19.76 3.59
N ASP A 59 -14.37 -20.68 4.38
CA ASP A 59 -15.43 -21.57 3.91
C ASP A 59 -16.76 -20.80 3.74
N GLN A 60 -17.70 -21.39 2.99
CA GLN A 60 -18.98 -20.73 2.69
C GLN A 60 -19.76 -20.33 3.93
N ALA A 61 -19.78 -21.16 4.99
CA ALA A 61 -20.54 -20.87 6.19
C ALA A 61 -19.94 -19.70 6.97
N SER A 62 -18.61 -19.62 7.02
CA SER A 62 -17.89 -18.49 7.61
C SER A 62 -18.10 -17.19 6.81
N PHE A 63 -18.13 -17.28 5.48
CA PHE A 63 -18.44 -16.13 4.61
C PHE A 63 -19.88 -15.63 4.81
N ASP A 64 -20.87 -16.53 4.78
CA ASP A 64 -22.27 -16.17 4.97
C ASP A 64 -22.50 -15.52 6.36
N ARG A 65 -21.83 -16.05 7.39
CA ARG A 65 -21.86 -15.46 8.74
C ARG A 65 -21.24 -14.06 8.76
N PHE A 66 -20.14 -13.86 8.05
CA PHE A 66 -19.48 -12.56 7.95
C PHE A 66 -20.38 -11.53 7.25
N VAL A 67 -20.99 -11.88 6.11
CA VAL A 67 -21.95 -11.01 5.41
C VAL A 67 -23.14 -10.67 6.30
N ALA A 68 -23.73 -11.67 6.98
CA ALA A 68 -24.84 -11.44 7.90
C ALA A 68 -24.47 -10.53 9.10
N LEU A 69 -23.19 -10.47 9.49
CA LEU A 69 -22.71 -9.53 10.51
C LEU A 69 -22.56 -8.12 9.94
N LEU A 70 -22.16 -7.95 8.69
CA LEU A 70 -22.06 -6.64 8.02
C LEU A 70 -23.42 -6.00 7.77
N ASP A 71 -24.44 -6.79 7.42
CA ASP A 71 -25.79 -6.30 7.14
C ASP A 71 -26.57 -5.93 8.42
N ARG A 72 -26.06 -6.30 9.60
CA ARG A 72 -26.71 -5.99 10.87
C ARG A 72 -26.48 -4.53 11.25
N PRO A 73 -27.51 -3.84 11.78
CA PRO A 73 -27.31 -2.49 12.30
C PRO A 73 -26.27 -2.51 13.43
N PRO A 74 -25.39 -1.50 13.50
CA PRO A 74 -24.34 -1.46 14.50
C PRO A 74 -24.96 -1.42 15.90
N GLN A 75 -24.56 -2.36 16.74
CA GLN A 75 -24.99 -2.38 18.13
C GLN A 75 -24.17 -1.40 18.95
N VAL A 76 -24.81 -0.78 19.95
CA VAL A 76 -24.13 0.11 20.88
C VAL A 76 -23.06 -0.67 21.64
N ASN A 77 -21.81 -0.26 21.47
CA ASN A 77 -20.66 -0.83 22.18
C ASN A 77 -20.01 0.27 23.03
N GLU A 78 -20.32 0.29 24.33
CA GLU A 78 -19.83 1.30 25.27
C GLU A 78 -18.29 1.35 25.35
N ARG A 79 -17.62 0.21 25.21
CA ARG A 79 -16.15 0.13 25.20
C ARG A 79 -15.59 0.78 23.95
N LEU A 80 -16.21 0.54 22.79
CA LEU A 80 -15.83 1.18 21.54
C LEU A 80 -16.08 2.70 21.59
N GLN A 81 -17.22 3.14 22.13
CA GLN A 81 -17.48 4.57 22.30
C GLN A 81 -16.45 5.25 23.21
N ARG A 82 -16.05 4.58 24.30
CA ARG A 82 -14.98 5.05 25.18
C ARG A 82 -13.65 5.14 24.44
N LEU A 83 -13.29 4.12 23.65
CA LEU A 83 -12.08 4.10 22.84
C LEU A 83 -12.06 5.26 21.83
N MET A 84 -13.14 5.48 21.08
CA MET A 84 -13.24 6.56 20.09
C MET A 84 -13.15 7.97 20.70
N ARG A 85 -13.44 8.12 22.00
CA ARG A 85 -13.31 9.37 22.75
C ARG A 85 -11.93 9.54 23.42
N THR A 86 -11.10 8.51 23.38
CA THR A 86 -9.76 8.56 24.00
C THR A 86 -8.82 9.30 23.05
N PRO A 87 -8.16 10.40 23.49
CA PRO A 87 -7.21 11.13 22.66
C PRO A 87 -6.12 10.22 22.14
N ALA A 88 -5.76 10.37 20.87
CA ALA A 88 -4.69 9.57 20.31
C ALA A 88 -3.34 9.99 20.94
N PRO A 89 -2.41 9.06 21.18
CA PRO A 89 -1.11 9.37 21.79
C PRO A 89 -0.28 10.44 21.08
N TRP A 90 -0.59 10.73 19.81
CA TRP A 90 0.10 11.72 18.97
C TRP A 90 -0.61 13.07 18.85
N ASP A 91 -1.83 13.24 19.40
CA ASP A 91 -2.59 14.50 19.30
C ASP A 91 -1.92 15.66 20.07
N SER A 92 -1.04 15.35 21.04
CA SER A 92 -0.32 16.33 21.85
C SER A 92 0.95 16.90 21.21
N LEU A 93 1.34 16.44 20.00
CA LEU A 93 2.57 16.88 19.33
C LEU A 93 2.39 18.12 18.43
N GLY A 94 1.20 18.73 18.38
CA GLY A 94 0.82 19.72 17.37
C GLY A 94 0.57 21.16 17.83
N ASN A 95 0.90 21.58 19.06
CA ASN A 95 0.71 22.98 19.45
C ASN A 95 1.73 23.49 20.46
N LYS A 96 2.90 23.90 19.94
CA LYS A 96 3.74 24.97 20.51
C LYS A 96 4.37 25.71 19.33
N ASN A 97 4.30 27.05 19.34
CA ASN A 97 4.97 28.00 18.43
C ASN A 97 4.08 28.57 17.30
N ASN A 98 3.11 29.44 17.63
CA ASN A 98 2.86 30.66 16.85
C ASN A 98 1.99 31.70 17.62
N GLU A 99 2.55 32.31 18.68
CA GLU A 99 2.02 33.55 19.27
C GLU A 99 3.06 34.68 19.20
N GLU A 100 3.92 34.67 18.18
CA GLU A 100 4.66 35.87 17.79
C GLU A 100 4.16 36.29 16.42
N ASN A 101 3.74 37.56 16.33
CA ASN A 101 3.48 38.32 15.10
C ASN A 101 2.02 38.48 14.65
N VAL A 102 1.17 39.13 15.47
CA VAL A 102 0.27 40.21 14.99
C VAL A 102 0.03 41.23 16.13
N LYS A 103 0.90 42.22 16.26
CA LYS A 103 0.55 43.54 16.84
C LYS A 103 1.20 44.63 15.98
N ALA A 104 0.41 45.15 15.06
CA ALA A 104 0.46 46.54 14.62
C ALA A 104 -0.61 47.31 15.41
#